data_AF-A0A1Q3G3P1-F1
#
_entry.id   AF-A0A1Q3G3P1-F1
#
_cell.length_a   1.000
_cell.length_b   1.000
_cell.length_c   1.000
_cell.angle_alpha   90.00
_cell.angle_beta   90.00
_cell.angle_gamma   90.00
#
_symmetry.space_group_name_H-M   'P 1'
#
loop_
_entity.id
_entity.type
_entity.pdbx_description
1 polymer ?
#
loop_
_entity_poly.entity_id
_entity_poly.type
_entity_poly.pdbx_seq_one_letter_code
_entity_poly.pdbx_strand_id
1 'polypeptide(L)'
;QERKESGKRGRKPGRKASTEKIDMKAKLERSRQSARECRARKKLRYQYLEELVSDREKAVFELRRELEKLHYWALEVDAGRFPEGLQELLEELGAMKQE
;
A
#
# COMPACT_ATOMS: atom_id res chain seq x y z
N GLN A 1 63.07 2.57 -17.05
CA GLN A 1 63.33 3.15 -15.72
C GLN A 1 62.43 2.43 -14.72
N GLU A 2 62.96 1.42 -14.05
CA GLU A 2 62.24 0.57 -13.10
C GLU A 2 61.89 1.36 -11.84
N ARG A 3 60.63 1.28 -11.38
CA ARG A 3 60.22 1.82 -10.08
C ARG A 3 59.77 0.68 -9.17
N LYS A 4 60.70 0.33 -8.28
CA LYS A 4 60.67 -0.67 -7.20
C LYS A 4 59.30 -0.84 -6.51
N GLU A 5 58.80 -2.08 -6.52
CA GLU A 5 57.75 -2.56 -5.62
C GLU A 5 58.27 -2.56 -4.17
N SER A 6 57.64 -1.76 -3.32
CA SER A 6 57.94 -1.69 -1.89
C SER A 6 57.32 -2.88 -1.13
N GLY A 7 58.17 -3.85 -0.77
CA GLY A 7 58.26 -4.39 0.59
C GLY A 7 57.05 -5.12 1.17
N LYS A 8 56.71 -6.31 0.65
CA LYS A 8 55.96 -7.32 1.41
C LYS A 8 56.85 -7.94 2.49
N ARG A 9 57.08 -7.25 3.62
CA ARG A 9 57.68 -7.84 4.83
C ARG A 9 56.68 -7.79 5.99
N GLY A 10 56.26 -8.97 6.48
CA GLY A 10 55.80 -9.11 7.88
C GLY A 10 54.34 -9.45 8.18
N ARG A 11 53.54 -10.07 7.30
CA ARG A 11 52.19 -10.55 7.69
C ARG A 11 52.17 -12.07 7.88
N LYS A 12 52.06 -12.53 9.13
CA LYS A 12 51.97 -13.96 9.54
C LYS A 12 50.97 -14.74 8.65
N PRO A 13 51.36 -15.90 8.08
CA PRO A 13 50.59 -16.62 7.06
C PRO A 13 49.45 -17.48 7.67
N GLY A 14 48.51 -16.82 8.34
CA GLY A 14 47.35 -17.53 8.93
C GLY A 14 46.19 -16.64 9.37
N ARG A 15 46.41 -15.33 9.56
CA ARG A 15 45.37 -14.42 10.09
C ARG A 15 44.55 -13.68 9.02
N LYS A 16 45.00 -13.64 7.75
CA LYS A 16 44.26 -12.95 6.67
C LYS A 16 43.11 -13.76 6.10
N ALA A 17 43.32 -15.07 5.92
CA ALA A 17 42.31 -15.94 5.34
C ALA A 17 41.05 -16.04 6.21
N SER A 18 41.18 -15.94 7.55
CA SER A 18 40.03 -15.91 8.46
C SER A 18 39.29 -14.57 8.42
N THR A 19 39.99 -13.44 8.38
CA THR A 19 39.36 -12.11 8.24
C THR A 19 38.67 -11.93 6.88
N GLU A 20 39.26 -12.41 5.80
CA GLU A 20 38.64 -12.40 4.46
C GLU A 20 37.41 -13.32 4.40
N LYS A 21 37.45 -14.51 5.03
CA LYS A 21 36.28 -15.39 5.17
C LYS A 21 35.16 -14.75 5.99
N ILE A 22 35.50 -14.02 7.06
CA ILE A 22 34.53 -13.27 7.88
C ILE A 22 33.90 -12.13 7.06
N ASP A 23 34.69 -11.38 6.29
CA ASP A 23 34.17 -10.31 5.42
C ASP A 23 33.28 -10.87 4.31
N MET A 24 33.66 -12.00 3.70
CA MET A 24 32.81 -12.68 2.71
C MET A 24 31.49 -13.16 3.31
N LYS A 25 31.51 -13.75 4.51
CA LYS A 25 30.30 -14.14 5.24
C LYS A 25 29.41 -12.92 5.55
N ALA A 26 30.01 -11.81 5.98
CA ALA A 26 29.29 -10.58 6.26
C ALA A 26 28.69 -9.93 5.00
N LYS A 27 29.41 -9.93 3.87
CA LYS A 27 28.90 -9.47 2.57
C LYS A 27 27.73 -10.31 2.09
N LEU A 28 27.83 -11.64 2.20
CA LEU A 28 26.77 -12.55 1.82
C LEU A 28 25.51 -12.33 2.68
N GLU A 29 25.68 -12.14 3.99
CA GLU A 29 24.56 -11.90 4.89
C GLU A 29 23.89 -10.55 4.64
N ARG A 30 24.67 -9.49 4.34
CA ARG A 30 24.12 -8.19 3.90
C ARG A 30 23.32 -8.33 2.60
N SER A 31 23.84 -9.04 1.61
CA SER A 31 23.13 -9.26 0.33
C SER A 31 21.81 -10.03 0.55
N ARG A 32 21.83 -11.07 1.39
CA ARG A 32 20.61 -11.80 1.77
C ARG A 32 19.60 -10.90 2.48
N GLN A 33 20.06 -10.07 3.40
CA GLN A 33 19.21 -9.13 4.13
C GLN A 33 18.56 -8.10 3.19
N SER A 34 19.35 -7.49 2.30
CA SER A 34 18.82 -6.56 1.29
C SER A 34 17.79 -7.24 0.37
N ALA A 35 18.01 -8.50 -0.01
CA ALA A 35 17.05 -9.26 -0.81
C ALA A 35 15.75 -9.56 -0.04
N ARG A 36 15.83 -9.87 1.26
CA ARG A 36 14.65 -10.04 2.14
C ARG A 36 13.87 -8.73 2.27
N GLU A 37 14.56 -7.63 2.55
CA GLU A 37 13.96 -6.30 2.66
C GLU A 37 13.28 -5.86 1.36
N CYS A 38 13.91 -6.13 0.21
CA CYS A 38 13.31 -5.87 -1.10
C CYS A 38 11.97 -6.61 -1.26
N ARG A 39 11.92 -7.90 -0.91
CA ARG A 39 10.70 -8.70 -0.95
C ARG A 39 9.64 -8.20 0.03
N ALA A 40 10.03 -7.90 1.27
CA ALA A 40 9.13 -7.37 2.28
C ALA A 40 8.52 -6.02 1.84
N ARG A 41 9.34 -5.12 1.31
CA ARG A 41 8.89 -3.83 0.77
C ARG A 41 7.94 -4.01 -0.42
N LYS A 42 8.24 -4.93 -1.33
CA LYS A 42 7.34 -5.25 -2.45
C LYS A 42 5.99 -5.76 -1.96
N LYS A 43 5.98 -6.67 -0.97
CA LYS A 43 4.75 -7.19 -0.37
C LYS A 43 3.92 -6.07 0.25
N LEU A 44 4.53 -5.22 1.08
CA LEU A 44 3.85 -4.08 1.71
C LEU A 44 3.29 -3.10 0.69
N ARG A 45 4.05 -2.81 -0.37
CA ARG A 45 3.59 -1.93 -1.45
C ARG A 45 2.34 -2.49 -2.15
N TYR A 46 2.34 -3.78 -2.44
CA TYR A 46 1.19 -4.41 -3.10
C TYR A 46 -0.02 -4.49 -2.19
N GLN A 47 0.18 -4.82 -0.91
CA GLN A 47 -0.89 -4.79 0.08
C GLN A 47 -1.54 -3.40 0.17
N TYR A 48 -0.75 -2.33 0.27
CA TYR A 48 -1.29 -0.97 0.31
C TYR A 48 -2.07 -0.60 -0.95
N LEU A 49 -1.57 -0.98 -2.13
CA LEU A 49 -2.27 -0.73 -3.39
C LEU A 49 -3.57 -1.52 -3.49
N GLU A 50 -3.59 -2.77 -3.01
CA GLU A 50 -4.77 -3.62 -2.96
C GLU A 50 -5.84 -3.03 -2.02
N GLU A 51 -5.44 -2.60 -0.82
CA GLU A 51 -6.33 -1.91 0.13
C GLU A 51 -6.92 -0.64 -0.49
N LEU A 52 -6.10 0.22 -1.09
CA LEU A 52 -6.55 1.44 -1.77
C LEU A 52 -7.57 1.17 -2.88
N VAL A 53 -7.32 0.14 -3.71
CA VAL A 53 -8.22 -0.22 -4.81
C VAL A 53 -9.54 -0.76 -4.24
N SER A 54 -9.47 -1.70 -3.29
CA SER A 54 -10.65 -2.26 -2.62
C SER A 54 -11.52 -1.16 -2.01
N ASP A 55 -10.91 -0.21 -1.29
CA ASP A 55 -11.68 0.85 -0.62
C ASP A 55 -12.30 1.81 -1.63
N ARG A 56 -11.61 2.10 -2.74
CA ARG A 56 -12.18 2.87 -3.84
C ARG A 56 -13.35 2.14 -4.50
N GLU A 57 -13.23 0.84 -4.75
CA GLU A 57 -14.28 0.03 -5.36
C GLU A 57 -15.53 -0.02 -4.48
N LYS A 58 -15.37 -0.19 -3.15
CA LYS A 58 -16.46 -0.11 -2.18
C LYS A 58 -17.17 1.24 -2.22
N ALA A 59 -16.42 2.34 -2.16
CA ALA A 59 -17.00 3.68 -2.24
C ALA A 59 -17.77 3.92 -3.55
N VAL A 60 -17.25 3.43 -4.68
CA VAL A 60 -17.94 3.51 -5.97
C VAL A 60 -19.24 2.70 -5.95
N PHE A 61 -19.23 1.51 -5.35
CA PHE A 61 -20.42 0.68 -5.24
C PHE A 61 -21.51 1.31 -4.37
N GLU A 62 -21.13 1.87 -3.22
CA GLU A 62 -22.03 2.60 -2.32
C GLU A 62 -22.66 3.80 -3.02
N LEU A 63 -21.85 4.64 -3.67
CA LEU A 63 -22.34 5.80 -4.43
C LEU A 63 -23.27 5.40 -5.58
N ARG A 64 -22.99 4.31 -6.28
CA ARG A 64 -23.88 3.80 -7.34
C ARG A 64 -25.23 3.36 -6.77
N ARG A 65 -25.23 2.64 -5.65
CA ARG A 65 -26.45 2.22 -4.97
C ARG A 65 -27.29 3.42 -4.51
N GLU A 66 -26.65 4.46 -3.98
CA GLU A 66 -27.32 5.70 -3.60
C GLU A 66 -27.92 6.42 -4.81
N LEU A 67 -27.16 6.51 -5.91
CA LEU A 67 -27.62 7.14 -7.15
C LEU A 67 -28.82 6.39 -7.75
N GLU A 68 -28.77 5.06 -7.79
CA GLU A 68 -29.88 4.22 -8.26
C GLU A 68 -31.13 4.40 -7.39
N LYS A 69 -30.96 4.46 -6.06
CA LYS A 69 -32.06 4.76 -5.12
C LYS A 69 -32.70 6.12 -5.42
N LEU A 70 -31.89 7.18 -5.56
CA LEU A 70 -32.39 8.53 -5.84
C LEU A 70 -33.06 8.61 -7.22
N HIS A 71 -32.51 7.92 -8.22
CA HIS A 71 -33.12 7.85 -9.55
C HIS A 71 -34.50 7.17 -9.50
N TYR A 72 -34.60 6.04 -8.80
CA TYR A 72 -35.87 5.35 -8.60
C TYR A 72 -36.87 6.25 -7.86
N TRP A 73 -36.45 6.95 -6.81
CA TRP A 73 -37.32 7.87 -6.08
C TRP A 73 -37.81 9.02 -6.95
N ALA A 74 -36.96 9.58 -7.80
CA ALA A 74 -37.37 10.62 -8.74
C ALA A 74 -38.50 10.12 -9.66
N LEU A 75 -38.40 8.89 -10.19
CA LEU A 75 -39.45 8.29 -11.02
C LEU A 75 -40.77 8.08 -10.25
N GLU A 76 -40.69 7.65 -9.00
CA GLU A 76 -41.88 7.47 -8.16
C GLU A 76 -42.57 8.81 -7.87
N VAL A 77 -41.79 9.83 -7.53
CA VAL A 77 -42.28 11.19 -7.26
C VAL A 77 -42.89 11.81 -8.51
N ASP A 78 -42.24 11.68 -9.67
CA ASP A 78 -42.78 12.13 -10.96
C ASP A 78 -44.11 11.44 -11.30
N ALA A 79 -44.29 10.20 -10.84
CA ALA A 79 -45.55 9.46 -10.97
C ALA A 79 -46.57 9.76 -9.86
N GLY A 80 -46.32 10.76 -9.00
CA GLY A 80 -47.17 11.17 -7.90
C GLY A 80 -47.20 10.21 -6.72
N ARG A 81 -46.26 9.25 -6.65
CA ARG A 81 -46.10 8.31 -5.54
C ARG A 81 -45.06 8.84 -4.56
N PHE A 82 -45.22 8.48 -3.29
CA PHE A 82 -44.28 8.85 -2.24
C PHE A 82 -43.45 7.61 -1.84
N PRO A 83 -42.18 7.51 -2.31
CA PRO A 83 -41.36 6.33 -2.03
C PRO A 83 -40.99 6.22 -0.54
N GLU A 84 -40.91 4.98 -0.05
CA GLU A 84 -40.56 4.67 1.34
C GLU A 84 -39.16 5.18 1.71
N GLY A 85 -39.01 5.80 2.88
CA GLY A 85 -37.74 6.39 3.33
C GLY A 85 -37.53 7.85 2.90
N LEU A 86 -38.35 8.38 1.98
CA LEU A 86 -38.19 9.75 1.47
C LEU A 86 -38.51 10.79 2.56
N GLN A 87 -39.50 10.51 3.40
CA GLN A 87 -39.90 11.41 4.49
C GLN A 87 -38.76 11.57 5.50
N GLU A 88 -38.18 10.46 5.93
CA GLU A 88 -37.05 10.41 6.85
C GLU A 88 -35.85 11.16 6.26
N LEU A 89 -35.55 10.98 4.96
CA LEU A 89 -34.49 11.73 4.30
C LEU A 89 -34.76 13.24 4.30
N LEU A 90 -35.98 13.67 4.04
CA LEU A 90 -36.34 15.09 4.02
C LEU A 90 -36.28 15.72 5.42
N GLU A 91 -36.62 14.95 6.47
CA GLU A 91 -36.45 15.34 7.86
C GLU A 91 -34.97 15.47 8.24
N GLU A 92 -34.13 14.50 7.86
CA GLU A 92 -32.68 14.53 8.07
C GLU A 92 -32.03 15.74 7.37
N LEU A 93 -32.49 16.08 6.18
CA LEU A 93 -32.02 17.24 5.42
C LEU A 93 -32.55 18.59 5.93
N GLY A 94 -33.45 18.59 6.92
CA GLY A 94 -34.09 19.80 7.43
C GLY A 94 -35.01 20.49 6.44
N ALA A 95 -35.47 19.76 5.41
CA ALA A 95 -36.36 20.27 4.37
C ALA A 95 -37.83 20.27 4.78
N MET A 96 -38.18 19.56 5.86
CA MET A 96 -39.52 19.56 6.48
C MET A 96 -39.57 20.57 7.63
N LYS A 97 -40.48 21.54 7.57
CA LYS A 97 -40.87 22.31 8.76
C LYS A 97 -41.74 21.43 9.65
N GLN A 98 -41.36 21.29 10.92
CA GLN A 98 -42.31 20.85 11.94
C GLN A 98 -43.37 21.95 12.08
N GLU A 99 -44.63 21.63 11.78
CA GLU A 99 -45.80 22.47 12.11
C GLU A 99 -46.10 22.41 13.61
#